data_AF-I2GWM4-F1
#
_entry.id   AF-I2GWM4-F1
#
_cell.length_a   1.000
_cell.length_b   1.000
_cell.length_c   1.000
_cell.angle_alpha   90.00
_cell.angle_beta   90.00
_cell.angle_gamma   90.00
#
_symmetry.space_group_name_H-M   'P 1'
#
loop_
_entity.id
_entity.type
_entity.pdbx_description
1 polymer ?
#
loop_
_entity_poly.entity_id
_entity_poly.type
_entity_poly.pdbx_seq_one_letter_code
_entity_poly.pdbx_strand_id
1 'polypeptide(L)'
;MESEFFVVVAILLICCYLLFRAIDKEDLPIASPDIVRDVNYLTKCRKLFVAGDSNCPHFNAAVQTLFLNLNIPENDAIILKLNEMPYGGHIHQALIQLSNQRYKPYVYLGGEFVGRNVELQKLRASGELQRMIRDLYLMDNRPGPIPLSPVDLPKPRNPYMAH
;
A
#
# COMPACT_ATOMS: atom_id res chain seq x y z
N MET A 1 4.09 -2.45 -61.40
CA MET A 1 3.61 -3.58 -60.58
C MET A 1 4.42 -3.73 -59.29
N GLU A 2 5.75 -3.57 -59.35
CA GLU A 2 6.62 -3.69 -58.17
C GLU A 2 6.44 -2.55 -57.13
N SER A 3 6.20 -1.32 -57.58
CA SER A 3 6.03 -0.16 -56.69
C SER A 3 4.80 -0.26 -55.77
N GLU A 4 3.70 -0.82 -56.26
CA GLU A 4 2.47 -0.96 -55.47
C GLU A 4 2.60 -2.04 -54.39
N PHE A 5 3.40 -3.07 -54.64
CA PHE A 5 3.69 -4.13 -53.68
C PHE A 5 4.44 -3.59 -52.45
N PHE A 6 5.45 -2.74 -52.66
CA PHE A 6 6.20 -2.12 -51.55
C PHE A 6 5.33 -1.21 -50.69
N VAL A 7 4.39 -0.48 -51.29
CA VAL A 7 3.46 0.40 -50.55
C VAL A 7 2.53 -0.43 -49.68
N VAL A 8 1.97 -1.53 -50.20
CA VAL A 8 1.08 -2.40 -49.43
C VAL A 8 1.83 -3.06 -48.26
N VAL A 9 3.06 -3.54 -48.48
CA VAL A 9 3.88 -4.12 -47.41
C VAL A 9 4.21 -3.07 -46.34
N ALA A 10 4.58 -1.84 -46.73
CA ALA A 10 4.85 -0.77 -45.78
C ALA A 10 3.62 -0.40 -44.96
N ILE A 11 2.43 -0.32 -45.57
CA ILE A 11 1.17 -0.07 -44.87
C ILE A 11 0.87 -1.21 -43.89
N LEU A 12 1.05 -2.47 -44.29
CA LEU A 12 0.84 -3.61 -43.41
C LEU A 12 1.80 -3.61 -42.22
N LEU A 13 3.07 -3.26 -42.42
CA LEU A 13 4.05 -3.13 -41.34
C LEU A 13 3.72 -1.97 -40.39
N ILE A 14 3.28 -0.82 -40.92
CA ILE A 14 2.86 0.33 -40.11
C ILE A 14 1.58 -0.01 -39.35
N CYS A 15 0.58 -0.62 -39.98
CA CYS A 15 -0.62 -1.09 -39.30
C CYS A 15 -0.28 -2.12 -38.22
N CYS A 16 0.59 -3.09 -38.52
CA CYS A 16 1.06 -4.08 -37.55
C CYS A 16 1.74 -3.38 -36.36
N TYR A 17 2.64 -2.43 -36.62
CA TYR A 17 3.30 -1.64 -35.59
C TYR A 17 2.32 -0.83 -34.74
N LEU A 18 1.33 -0.18 -35.35
CA LEU A 18 0.30 0.58 -34.63
C LEU A 18 -0.62 -0.33 -33.81
N LEU A 19 -0.94 -1.52 -34.32
CA LEU A 19 -1.68 -2.55 -33.58
C LEU A 19 -0.87 -3.10 -32.40
N PHE A 20 0.42 -3.39 -32.59
CA PHE A 20 1.33 -3.79 -31.51
C PHE A 20 1.43 -2.70 -30.43
N ARG A 21 1.61 -1.43 -30.82
CA ARG A 21 1.62 -0.30 -29.86
C ARG A 21 0.28 -0.09 -29.15
N ALA A 22 -0.84 -0.50 -29.74
CA ALA A 22 -2.15 -0.42 -29.10
C ALA A 22 -2.38 -1.57 -28.11
N ILE A 23 -1.67 -2.70 -28.26
CA ILE A 23 -1.73 -3.87 -27.38
C ILE A 23 -0.81 -3.72 -26.15
N ASP A 24 0.20 -2.84 -26.21
CA ASP A 24 1.05 -2.45 -25.05
C ASP A 24 0.32 -1.56 -24.01
N LYS A 25 -1.01 -1.67 -23.90
CA LYS A 25 -1.70 -1.23 -22.68
C LYS A 25 -1.50 -2.33 -21.65
N GLU A 26 -0.42 -2.20 -20.88
CA GLU A 26 -0.01 -3.06 -19.77
C GLU A 26 -1.21 -3.60 -18.96
N ASP A 27 -1.67 -4.80 -19.30
CA ASP A 27 -2.32 -5.68 -18.33
C ASP A 27 -1.22 -6.14 -17.39
N LEU A 28 -0.90 -5.29 -16.42
CA LEU A 28 0.00 -5.63 -15.34
C LEU A 28 -0.52 -6.94 -14.70
N PRO A 29 0.32 -7.98 -14.59
CA PRO A 29 -0.14 -9.29 -14.13
C PRO A 29 -0.73 -9.18 -12.72
N ILE A 30 -1.96 -9.66 -12.56
CA ILE A 30 -2.68 -9.70 -11.29
C ILE A 30 -1.82 -10.45 -10.26
N ALA A 31 -1.56 -9.84 -9.10
CA ALA A 31 -0.89 -10.53 -7.98
C ALA A 31 -1.72 -11.73 -7.50
N SER A 32 -1.07 -12.81 -7.09
CA SER A 32 -1.75 -13.97 -6.52
C SER A 32 -2.43 -13.62 -5.19
N PRO A 33 -3.53 -14.29 -4.83
CA PRO A 33 -4.26 -14.02 -3.58
C PRO A 33 -3.37 -14.11 -2.32
N ASP A 34 -2.39 -15.02 -2.30
CA ASP A 34 -1.46 -15.15 -1.18
C ASP A 34 -0.56 -13.92 -1.03
N ILE A 35 -0.04 -13.37 -2.13
CA ILE A 35 0.79 -12.16 -2.08
C ILE A 35 -0.05 -10.97 -1.62
N VAL A 36 -1.30 -10.86 -2.09
CA VAL A 36 -2.22 -9.80 -1.64
C VAL A 36 -2.48 -9.89 -0.14
N ARG A 37 -2.72 -11.11 0.38
CA ARG A 37 -2.91 -11.35 1.81
C ARG A 37 -1.67 -10.96 2.61
N ASP A 38 -0.49 -11.39 2.17
CA ASP A 38 0.76 -11.17 2.88
C ASP A 38 1.13 -9.68 2.87
N VAL A 39 0.95 -8.98 1.76
CA VAL A 39 1.15 -7.52 1.67
C VAL A 39 0.15 -6.77 2.56
N ASN A 40 -1.13 -7.16 2.57
CA ASN A 40 -2.13 -6.57 3.46
C ASN A 40 -1.82 -6.81 4.94
N TYR A 41 -1.17 -7.93 5.27
CA TYR A 41 -0.67 -8.16 6.62
C TYR A 41 0.48 -7.20 6.94
N LEU A 42 1.44 -7.02 6.02
CA LEU A 42 2.57 -6.09 6.19
C LEU A 42 2.12 -4.63 6.40
N THR A 43 1.09 -4.17 5.70
CA THR A 43 0.57 -2.79 5.88
C THR A 43 0.00 -2.54 7.27
N LYS A 44 -0.36 -3.61 8.00
CA LYS A 44 -0.96 -3.57 9.34
C LYS A 44 0.00 -3.96 10.47
N CYS A 45 1.16 -4.55 10.15
CA CYS A 45 2.13 -5.03 11.14
C CYS A 45 2.79 -3.91 11.95
N ARG A 46 2.95 -2.74 11.34
CA ARG A 46 3.60 -1.57 11.95
C ARG A 46 2.71 -0.35 11.79
N LYS A 47 2.97 0.65 12.63
CA LYS A 47 2.23 1.92 12.62
C LYS A 47 2.42 2.67 11.31
N LEU A 48 3.60 2.59 10.72
CA LEU A 48 3.91 3.17 9.42
C LEU A 48 4.33 2.08 8.44
N PHE A 49 3.75 2.10 7.24
CA PHE A 49 4.25 1.32 6.11
C PHE A 49 4.42 2.23 4.91
N VAL A 50 5.60 2.18 4.27
CA VAL A 50 5.89 2.92 3.05
C VAL A 50 6.53 2.00 2.03
N ALA A 51 5.99 1.96 0.81
CA ALA A 51 6.56 1.20 -0.30
C ALA A 51 6.77 2.08 -1.53
N GLY A 52 7.91 1.94 -2.19
CA GLY A 52 8.24 2.68 -3.41
C GLY A 52 9.59 2.28 -3.99
N ASP A 53 10.10 3.06 -4.94
CA ASP A 53 11.43 2.82 -5.48
C ASP A 53 12.44 3.77 -4.84
N SER A 54 13.63 3.27 -4.50
CA SER A 54 14.69 4.08 -3.89
C SER A 54 15.18 5.21 -4.79
N ASN A 55 15.10 5.05 -6.10
CA ASN A 55 15.49 6.05 -7.09
C ASN A 55 14.38 7.08 -7.41
N CYS A 56 13.26 7.06 -6.69
CA CYS A 56 12.15 7.99 -6.93
C CYS A 56 12.20 9.20 -5.97
N PRO A 57 12.22 10.45 -6.47
CA PRO A 57 12.27 11.64 -5.61
C PRO A 57 11.04 11.77 -4.71
N HIS A 58 9.85 11.34 -5.18
CA HIS A 58 8.63 11.38 -4.38
C HIS A 58 8.61 10.37 -3.24
N PHE A 59 9.23 9.20 -3.42
CA PHE A 59 9.41 8.23 -2.34
C PHE A 59 10.36 8.78 -1.27
N ASN A 60 11.51 9.30 -1.69
CA ASN A 60 12.48 9.88 -0.76
C ASN A 60 11.92 11.07 0.01
N ALA A 61 11.15 11.95 -0.66
CA ALA A 61 10.47 13.07 0.00
C ALA A 61 9.39 12.62 1.01
N ALA A 62 8.65 11.55 0.70
CA ALA A 62 7.66 10.99 1.62
C ALA A 62 8.34 10.40 2.86
N VAL A 63 9.37 9.57 2.67
CA VAL A 63 10.20 9.01 3.75
C VAL A 63 10.76 10.15 4.61
N GLN A 64 11.38 11.16 3.99
CA GLN A 64 11.93 12.30 4.72
C GLN A 64 10.87 13.04 5.55
N THR A 65 9.67 13.25 4.99
CA THR A 65 8.57 13.89 5.70
C THR A 65 8.14 13.09 6.94
N LEU A 66 8.07 11.77 6.82
CA LEU A 66 7.61 10.88 7.89
C LEU A 66 8.63 10.75 9.02
N PHE A 67 9.91 10.65 8.71
CA PHE A 67 10.95 10.46 9.72
C PHE A 67 11.53 11.76 10.25
N LEU A 68 11.81 12.76 9.41
CA LEU A 68 12.44 14.00 9.87
C LEU A 68 11.44 15.04 10.38
N ASN A 69 10.30 15.20 9.70
CA ASN A 69 9.35 16.25 10.08
C ASN A 69 8.35 15.78 11.13
N LEU A 70 8.04 14.48 11.17
CA LEU A 70 7.03 13.91 12.07
C LEU A 70 7.64 13.02 13.16
N ASN A 71 8.94 12.74 13.08
CA ASN A 71 9.72 12.07 14.10
C ASN A 71 9.15 10.69 14.50
N ILE A 72 8.59 9.96 13.52
CA ILE A 72 8.14 8.58 13.70
C ILE A 72 9.38 7.69 13.98
N PRO A 73 9.40 6.87 15.04
CA PRO A 73 10.50 5.96 15.29
C PRO A 73 10.66 4.93 14.17
N GLU A 74 11.90 4.65 13.76
CA GLU A 74 12.19 3.66 12.70
C GLU A 74 11.64 2.27 13.04
N ASN A 75 11.64 1.89 14.32
CA ASN A 75 11.11 0.60 14.78
C ASN A 75 9.59 0.44 14.56
N ASP A 76 8.87 1.56 14.43
CA ASP A 76 7.42 1.60 14.20
C ASP A 76 7.08 1.67 12.71
N ALA A 77 8.08 1.51 11.83
CA ALA A 77 7.93 1.61 10.39
C ALA A 77 8.43 0.39 9.61
N ILE A 78 7.76 0.10 8.49
CA ILE A 78 8.24 -0.80 7.43
C ILE A 78 8.48 0.06 6.19
N ILE A 79 9.68 -0.02 5.62
CA ILE A 79 10.05 0.65 4.37
C ILE A 79 10.43 -0.40 3.34
N LEU A 80 9.66 -0.51 2.26
CA LEU A 80 9.95 -1.43 1.15
C LEU A 80 10.46 -0.66 -0.06
N LYS A 81 11.68 -0.97 -0.47
CA LYS A 81 12.30 -0.48 -1.72
C LYS A 81 12.08 -1.51 -2.81
N LEU A 82 10.97 -1.38 -3.53
CA LEU A 82 10.46 -2.40 -4.45
C LEU A 82 11.43 -2.71 -5.60
N ASN A 83 12.17 -1.70 -6.09
CA ASN A 83 13.20 -1.89 -7.12
C ASN A 83 14.44 -2.69 -6.66
N GLU A 84 14.63 -2.87 -5.35
CA GLU A 84 15.75 -3.62 -4.77
C GLU A 84 15.33 -5.04 -4.34
N MET A 85 14.05 -5.39 -4.51
CA MET A 85 13.48 -6.67 -4.07
C MET A 85 13.23 -7.59 -5.28
N PRO A 86 13.62 -8.88 -5.23
CA PRO A 86 13.35 -9.84 -6.30
C PRO A 86 11.87 -9.97 -6.67
N TYR A 87 10.97 -9.82 -5.70
CA TYR A 87 9.51 -9.90 -5.89
C TYR A 87 8.81 -8.53 -5.83
N GLY A 88 9.56 -7.43 -5.95
CA GLY A 88 9.01 -6.08 -5.81
C GLY A 88 7.90 -5.75 -6.80
N GLY A 89 7.96 -6.31 -8.01
CA GLY A 89 6.88 -6.19 -9.00
C GLY A 89 5.57 -6.81 -8.52
N HIS A 90 5.59 -8.01 -7.94
CA HIS A 90 4.39 -8.66 -7.40
C HIS A 90 3.82 -7.91 -6.19
N ILE A 91 4.69 -7.40 -5.32
CA ILE A 91 4.27 -6.56 -4.18
C ILE A 91 3.62 -5.27 -4.70
N HIS A 92 4.19 -4.63 -5.73
CA HIS A 92 3.58 -3.46 -6.37
C HIS A 92 2.19 -3.77 -6.89
N GLN A 93 1.99 -4.91 -7.56
CA GLN A 93 0.67 -5.34 -8.03
C GLN A 93 -0.34 -5.57 -6.90
N ALA A 94 0.09 -6.23 -5.82
CA ALA A 94 -0.76 -6.40 -4.65
C ALA A 94 -1.16 -5.05 -4.03
N LEU A 95 -0.22 -4.10 -3.95
CA LEU A 95 -0.50 -2.75 -3.46
C LEU A 95 -1.48 -2.00 -4.36
N ILE A 96 -1.40 -2.16 -5.68
CA ILE A 96 -2.38 -1.60 -6.62
C ILE A 96 -3.77 -2.17 -6.33
N GLN A 97 -3.90 -3.48 -6.13
CA GLN A 97 -5.18 -4.13 -5.84
C GLN A 97 -5.78 -3.69 -4.50
N LEU A 98 -4.94 -3.54 -3.46
CA LEU A 98 -5.39 -3.12 -2.13
C LEU A 98 -5.80 -1.64 -2.07
N SER A 99 -5.11 -0.78 -2.82
CA SER A 99 -5.28 0.68 -2.71
C SER A 99 -6.03 1.31 -3.87
N ASN A 100 -6.24 0.58 -4.97
CA ASN A 100 -6.66 1.10 -6.27
C ASN A 100 -5.74 2.21 -6.85
N GLN A 101 -4.50 2.34 -6.35
CA GLN A 101 -3.55 3.34 -6.79
C GLN A 101 -2.41 2.72 -7.60
N ARG A 102 -2.10 3.30 -8.77
CA ARG A 102 -1.03 2.81 -9.65
C ARG A 102 0.36 3.33 -9.32
N TYR A 103 0.44 4.57 -8.84
CA TYR A 103 1.70 5.28 -8.69
C TYR A 103 2.27 5.17 -7.27
N LYS A 104 3.58 4.96 -7.19
CA LYS A 104 4.37 4.99 -5.96
C LYS A 104 4.60 6.46 -5.51
N PRO A 105 4.92 6.72 -4.22
CA PRO A 105 4.95 5.76 -3.11
C PRO A 105 3.55 5.38 -2.60
N TYR A 106 3.46 4.25 -1.90
CA TYR A 106 2.28 3.82 -1.14
C TYR A 106 2.54 4.07 0.34
N VAL A 107 1.70 4.87 0.99
CA VAL A 107 1.81 5.16 2.43
C VAL A 107 0.58 4.62 3.14
N TYR A 108 0.82 3.86 4.21
CA TYR A 108 -0.20 3.39 5.14
C TYR A 108 0.15 3.83 6.56
N LEU A 109 -0.86 4.23 7.33
CA LEU A 109 -0.76 4.60 8.74
C LEU A 109 -1.77 3.78 9.55
N GLY A 110 -1.30 2.99 10.51
CA GLY A 110 -2.15 2.13 11.33
C GLY A 110 -2.96 1.11 10.53
N GLY A 111 -2.46 0.68 9.37
CA GLY A 111 -3.18 -0.21 8.45
C GLY A 111 -4.11 0.49 7.46
N GLU A 112 -4.35 1.80 7.61
CA GLU A 112 -5.20 2.58 6.71
C GLU A 112 -4.39 3.20 5.58
N PHE A 113 -4.93 3.17 4.37
CA PHE A 113 -4.26 3.72 3.19
C PHE A 113 -4.35 5.25 3.16
N VAL A 114 -3.19 5.91 3.08
CA VAL A 114 -3.08 7.38 3.09
C VAL A 114 -2.94 7.97 1.68
N GLY A 115 -2.23 7.27 0.79
CA GLY A 115 -1.99 7.73 -0.58
C GLY A 115 -0.51 7.84 -0.95
N ARG A 116 -0.17 8.78 -1.85
CA ARG A 116 1.20 9.08 -2.29
C ARG A 116 1.73 10.31 -1.56
N ASN A 117 2.91 10.74 -1.99
CA ASN A 117 3.52 11.97 -1.48
C ASN A 117 2.61 13.20 -1.66
N VAL A 118 1.86 13.33 -2.77
CA VAL A 118 0.99 14.50 -2.97
C VAL A 118 -0.10 14.57 -1.89
N GLU A 119 -0.78 13.45 -1.64
CA GLU A 119 -1.81 13.34 -0.61
C GLU A 119 -1.21 13.53 0.79
N LEU A 120 -0.03 12.95 1.04
CA LEU A 120 0.72 13.13 2.28
C LEU A 120 1.06 14.60 2.56
N GLN A 121 1.56 15.34 1.57
CA GLN A 121 1.89 16.76 1.74
C GLN A 121 0.63 17.61 1.95
N LYS A 122 -0.50 17.28 1.31
CA LYS A 122 -1.79 17.95 1.55
C LYS A 122 -2.25 17.75 3.00
N LEU A 123 -2.22 16.51 3.49
CA LEU A 123 -2.58 16.19 4.87
C LEU A 123 -1.66 16.88 5.86
N ARG A 124 -0.35 16.92 5.58
CA ARG A 124 0.63 17.66 6.38
C ARG A 124 0.31 19.15 6.44
N ALA A 125 0.01 19.77 5.30
CA ALA A 125 -0.29 21.20 5.21
C ALA A 125 -1.58 21.57 5.98
N SER A 126 -2.57 20.67 5.99
CA SER A 126 -3.80 20.84 6.76
C SER A 126 -3.66 20.57 8.27
N GLY A 127 -2.55 19.97 8.71
CA GLY A 127 -2.36 19.49 10.08
C GLY A 127 -3.03 18.14 10.39
N GLU A 128 -3.80 17.59 9.45
CA GLU A 128 -4.49 16.31 9.62
C GLU A 128 -3.52 15.14 9.79
N LEU A 129 -2.38 15.17 9.09
CA LEU A 129 -1.38 14.10 9.19
C LEU A 129 -0.83 13.96 10.63
N GLN A 130 -0.56 15.10 11.29
CA GLN A 130 -0.10 15.14 12.67
C GLN A 130 -1.18 14.65 13.63
N ARG A 131 -2.45 14.95 13.35
CA ARG A 131 -3.59 14.43 14.12
C ARG A 131 -3.67 12.90 14.00
N MET A 132 -3.64 12.36 12.77
CA MET A 132 -3.69 10.92 12.54
C MET A 132 -2.57 10.17 13.25
N ILE A 133 -1.35 10.69 13.19
CA ILE A 133 -0.20 10.11 13.90
C ILE A 133 -0.43 10.18 15.41
N ARG A 134 -0.82 11.33 15.95
CA ARG A 134 -1.11 11.44 17.39
C ARG A 134 -2.14 10.42 17.85
N ASP A 135 -3.25 10.31 17.13
CA ASP A 135 -4.33 9.37 17.45
C ASP A 135 -3.82 7.93 17.41
N LEU A 136 -3.00 7.57 16.42
CA LEU A 136 -2.37 6.26 16.31
C LEU A 136 -1.54 5.89 17.56
N TYR A 137 -0.73 6.82 18.07
CA TYR A 137 0.06 6.58 19.28
C TYR A 137 -0.76 6.68 20.58
N LEU A 138 -1.86 7.43 20.61
CA LEU A 138 -2.76 7.49 21.76
C LEU A 138 -3.61 6.22 21.88
N MET A 139 -4.01 5.62 20.75
CA MET A 139 -4.76 4.36 20.76
C MET A 139 -3.89 3.16 21.13
N ASP A 140 -2.61 3.17 20.78
CA ASP A 140 -1.62 2.15 21.15
C ASP A 140 -1.29 2.16 22.65
N ASN A 141 -1.37 3.34 23.29
CA ASN A 141 -1.10 3.53 24.72
C ASN A 141 -2.35 3.51 25.61
N ARG A 142 -3.53 3.15 25.09
CA ARG A 142 -4.64 2.80 25.99
C ARG A 142 -4.26 1.52 26.72
N PRO A 143 -4.43 1.43 28.06
CA PRO A 143 -4.49 0.11 28.68
C PRO A 143 -5.56 -0.65 27.87
N GLY A 144 -5.20 -1.82 27.36
CA GLY A 144 -6.17 -2.72 26.73
C GLY A 144 -7.38 -2.89 27.64
N PRO A 145 -8.53 -3.37 27.13
CA PRO A 145 -9.72 -3.55 27.96
C PRO A 145 -9.29 -4.17 29.30
N ILE A 146 -9.57 -3.44 30.40
CA ILE A 146 -9.22 -3.87 31.75
C ILE A 146 -9.63 -5.34 31.80
N PRO A 147 -8.71 -6.30 32.06
CA PRO A 147 -9.11 -7.68 32.19
C PRO A 147 -10.27 -7.70 33.15
N LEU A 148 -11.46 -8.14 32.70
CA LEU A 148 -12.61 -8.27 33.59
C LEU A 148 -12.08 -9.05 34.79
N SER A 149 -12.13 -8.42 35.96
CA SER A 149 -11.71 -9.09 37.19
C SER A 149 -12.52 -10.38 37.26
N PRO A 150 -11.95 -11.52 37.72
CA PRO A 150 -12.70 -12.77 37.87
C PRO A 150 -14.01 -12.63 38.66
N VAL A 151 -14.16 -11.52 39.39
CA VAL A 151 -15.35 -11.13 40.15
C VAL A 151 -16.51 -10.64 39.27
N ASP A 152 -16.25 -10.15 38.06
CA ASP A 152 -17.25 -9.59 37.13
C ASP A 152 -17.72 -10.58 36.06
N LEU A 153 -17.18 -11.81 36.05
CA LEU A 153 -17.71 -12.87 35.20
C LEU A 153 -19.09 -13.31 35.73
N PRO A 154 -20.14 -13.38 34.88
CA PRO A 154 -21.38 -14.01 35.29
C PRO A 154 -21.05 -15.46 35.68
N LYS A 155 -21.39 -15.83 36.93
CA LYS A 155 -21.23 -17.22 37.39
C LYS A 155 -21.88 -18.14 36.34
N PRO A 156 -21.20 -19.21 35.91
CA PRO A 156 -21.77 -20.12 34.93
C PRO A 156 -23.11 -20.62 35.46
N ARG A 157 -24.18 -20.36 34.71
CA ARG A 157 -25.52 -20.81 35.07
C ARG A 157 -25.51 -22.33 34.92
N ASN A 158 -25.65 -23.06 36.03
CA ASN A 158 -25.67 -24.53 36.02
C ASN A 158 -26.86 -25.00 35.16
N PRO A 159 -26.63 -25.68 34.03
CA PRO A 159 -27.71 -26.10 33.14
C PRO A 159 -28.58 -27.23 33.72
N TYR A 160 -28.20 -27.82 34.87
CA TYR A 160 -28.94 -28.89 35.53
C TYR A 160 -29.85 -28.42 36.69
N MET A 161 -30.06 -27.11 36.84
CA MET A 161 -31.02 -26.55 37.81
C MET A 161 -32.12 -25.72 37.12
N ALA A 162 -32.78 -26.33 36.14
CA ALA A 162 -34.13 -25.93 35.74
C ALA A 162 -35.08 -27.05 36.18
N HIS A 163 -35.94 -26.74 37.14
CA HIS A 163 -37.08 -27.57 37.53
C HIS A 163 -38.20 -27.44 36.51
#